data_AF-A0AB34YU05-F1
#
_entry.id   AF-A0AB34YU05-F1
#
_cell.length_a   1.000
_cell.length_b   1.000
_cell.length_c   1.000
_cell.angle_alpha   90.00
_cell.angle_beta   90.00
_cell.angle_gamma   90.00
#
_symmetry.space_group_name_H-M   'P 1'
#
loop_
_entity.id
_entity.type
_entity.pdbx_description
1 polymer ?
#
loop_
_entity_poly.entity_id
_entity_poly.type
_entity_poly.pdbx_seq_one_letter_code
_entity_poly.pdbx_strand_id
1 'polypeptide(L)'
;MSEHFIYSNDDFFVNAPLTVSDLFENEGPVLHGDWVRPENTRWKYKLRRLLGKISRYEYTFPKFRLAQWKGAAAAGMKDRFMSIHHHPHPLRRSTLAAFFAEKPDVLNKQVSFRYRDIEQFNTVALANHLEILRHKASVRPARELAYLDFVQEKRWAEELQAIEAGSAPFGCVQGFERFDPAFRAQIHQTLIAKFDDVLPNVIKDYLSGEEDGSQEAA
;
A
#
# COMPACT_ATOMS: atom_id res chain seq x y z
N MET A 1 -8.40 -18.85 -2.33
CA MET A 1 -7.08 -18.18 -2.30
C MET A 1 -6.00 -19.22 -2.04
N SER A 2 -4.87 -19.09 -2.72
CA SER A 2 -3.65 -19.87 -2.48
C SER A 2 -3.11 -19.67 -1.06
N GLU A 3 -2.28 -20.58 -0.57
CA GLU A 3 -1.58 -20.41 0.70
C GLU A 3 -0.65 -19.19 0.66
N HIS A 4 0.20 -19.11 -0.35
CA HIS A 4 1.02 -17.95 -0.67
C HIS A 4 0.32 -17.11 -1.72
N PHE A 5 0.12 -15.82 -1.43
CA PHE A 5 -0.49 -14.89 -2.37
C PHE A 5 0.09 -13.49 -2.23
N ILE A 6 0.01 -12.71 -3.31
CA ILE A 6 0.45 -11.32 -3.34
C ILE A 6 -0.77 -10.43 -3.18
N TYR A 7 -0.78 -9.60 -2.15
CA TYR A 7 -1.80 -8.58 -1.97
C TYR A 7 -1.41 -7.31 -2.74
N SER A 8 -2.21 -6.98 -3.76
CA SER A 8 -1.98 -5.87 -4.69
C SER A 8 -3.27 -5.10 -4.96
N ASN A 9 -3.74 -4.31 -3.98
CA ASN A 9 -5.06 -3.66 -3.97
C ASN A 9 -4.97 -2.12 -4.01
N ASP A 10 -3.93 -1.58 -4.63
CA ASP A 10 -3.70 -0.13 -4.74
C ASP A 10 -3.16 0.15 -6.15
N ASP A 11 -2.84 1.41 -6.43
CA ASP A 11 -2.41 1.88 -7.75
C ASP A 11 -0.95 1.51 -8.10
N PHE A 12 -0.52 0.27 -7.82
CA PHE A 12 0.84 -0.20 -8.03
C PHE A 12 0.94 -1.45 -8.92
N PHE A 13 2.10 -1.61 -9.54
CA PHE A 13 2.39 -2.66 -10.53
C PHE A 13 3.83 -3.18 -10.40
N VAL A 14 4.09 -4.33 -11.01
CA VAL A 14 5.44 -4.88 -11.15
C VAL A 14 6.15 -4.13 -12.28
N ASN A 15 7.27 -3.49 -11.96
CA ASN A 15 7.97 -2.58 -12.87
C ASN A 15 9.29 -3.15 -13.41
N ALA A 16 9.84 -4.15 -12.73
CA ALA A 16 11.00 -4.92 -13.18
C ALA A 16 10.78 -6.43 -12.92
N PRO A 17 11.52 -7.33 -13.61
CA PRO A 17 11.40 -8.77 -13.40
C PRO A 17 11.57 -9.17 -11.93
N LEU A 18 10.72 -10.08 -11.47
CA LEU A 18 10.76 -10.65 -10.13
C LEU A 18 10.79 -12.17 -10.18
N THR A 19 11.47 -12.76 -9.22
CA THR A 19 11.46 -14.19 -8.93
C THR A 19 10.55 -14.50 -7.76
N VAL A 20 10.14 -15.76 -7.61
CA VAL A 20 9.38 -16.19 -6.42
C VAL A 20 10.17 -15.94 -5.13
N SER A 21 11.49 -16.14 -5.16
CA SER A 21 12.39 -15.87 -4.03
C SER A 21 12.45 -14.41 -3.60
N ASP A 22 12.10 -13.48 -4.47
CA ASP A 22 11.97 -12.07 -4.09
C ASP A 22 10.75 -11.84 -3.19
N LEU A 23 9.75 -12.71 -3.23
CA LEU A 23 8.50 -12.53 -2.50
C LEU A 23 8.35 -13.54 -1.36
N PHE A 24 8.87 -14.75 -1.54
CA PHE A 24 8.76 -15.85 -0.59
C PHE A 24 10.09 -16.60 -0.47
N GLU A 25 10.56 -16.79 0.76
CA GLU A 25 11.79 -17.51 1.08
C GLU A 25 11.51 -18.49 2.22
N ASN A 26 11.93 -19.75 2.08
CA ASN A 26 11.67 -20.82 3.05
C ASN A 26 10.19 -20.92 3.48
N GLU A 27 9.27 -20.87 2.49
CA GLU A 27 7.81 -20.87 2.68
C GLU A 27 7.23 -19.67 3.47
N GLY A 28 8.05 -18.69 3.85
CA GLY A 28 7.64 -17.47 4.52
C GLY A 28 7.66 -16.27 3.57
N PRO A 29 6.87 -15.21 3.84
CA PRO A 29 6.92 -13.99 3.06
C PRO A 29 8.22 -13.23 3.34
N VAL A 30 8.84 -12.67 2.29
CA VAL A 30 9.98 -11.77 2.41
C VAL A 30 9.46 -10.39 2.76
N LEU A 31 9.75 -9.94 3.98
CA LEU A 31 9.23 -8.68 4.51
C LEU A 31 10.21 -7.53 4.24
N HIS A 32 9.69 -6.44 3.68
CA HIS A 32 10.42 -5.21 3.44
C HIS A 32 9.74 -4.03 4.16
N GLY A 33 10.53 -3.20 4.83
CA GLY A 33 10.02 -2.01 5.48
C GLY A 33 10.95 -1.45 6.55
N ASP A 34 10.56 -0.31 7.12
CA ASP A 34 11.37 0.41 8.09
C ASP A 34 10.82 0.23 9.50
N TRP A 35 11.71 0.07 10.49
CA TRP A 35 11.30 0.04 11.89
C TRP A 35 10.97 1.43 12.39
N VAL A 36 9.70 1.64 12.74
CA VAL A 36 9.19 2.92 13.20
C VAL A 36 8.70 2.79 14.64
N ARG A 37 9.04 3.76 15.49
CA ARG A 37 8.42 3.85 16.83
C ARG A 37 7.02 4.44 16.69
N PRO A 38 6.01 3.89 17.39
CA PRO A 38 4.74 4.57 17.50
C PRO A 38 5.01 5.94 18.12
N GLU A 39 4.42 6.98 17.53
CA GLU A 39 4.33 8.24 18.26
C GLU A 39 3.65 7.96 19.61
N ASN A 40 3.96 8.74 20.63
CA ASN A 40 3.36 8.59 21.96
C ASN A 40 1.89 9.05 21.92
N THR A 41 1.08 8.39 21.09
CA THR A 41 -0.21 8.84 20.59
C THR A 41 -1.28 8.52 21.59
N ARG A 42 -1.09 7.62 22.56
CA ARG A 42 -2.13 7.28 23.53
C ARG A 42 -2.58 8.48 24.35
N TRP A 43 -1.65 9.30 24.86
CA TRP A 43 -2.01 10.50 25.62
C TRP A 43 -2.55 11.60 24.69
N LYS A 44 -1.92 11.81 23.51
CA LYS A 44 -2.40 12.77 22.51
C LYS A 44 -3.80 12.42 22.01
N TYR A 45 -4.10 11.14 21.77
CA TYR A 45 -5.38 10.60 21.33
C TYR A 45 -6.43 10.78 22.41
N LYS A 46 -6.14 10.38 23.67
CA LYS A 46 -7.08 10.58 24.79
C LYS A 46 -7.39 12.06 25.01
N LEU A 47 -6.36 12.90 24.98
CA LEU A 47 -6.49 14.36 25.12
C LEU A 47 -7.29 14.96 23.95
N ARG A 48 -6.99 14.59 22.71
CA ARG A 48 -7.68 15.09 21.51
C ARG A 48 -9.12 14.59 21.41
N ARG A 49 -9.40 13.36 21.83
CA ARG A 49 -10.77 12.82 21.93
C ARG A 49 -11.59 13.53 23.01
N LEU A 50 -10.94 13.99 24.08
CA LEU A 50 -11.56 14.83 25.09
C LEU A 50 -11.84 16.24 24.55
N LEU A 51 -10.88 16.84 23.83
CA LEU A 51 -10.99 18.18 23.22
C LEU A 51 -11.95 18.23 22.02
N GLY A 52 -12.10 17.15 21.25
CA GLY A 52 -13.09 17.03 20.17
C GLY A 52 -14.54 17.01 20.63
N LYS A 53 -14.79 16.98 21.96
CA LYS A 53 -16.11 17.26 22.54
C LYS A 53 -16.38 18.76 22.72
N ILE A 54 -15.34 19.60 22.62
CA ILE A 54 -15.37 21.04 22.92
C ILE A 54 -15.26 21.87 21.64
N SER A 55 -14.63 21.34 20.58
CA SER A 55 -14.54 21.98 19.27
C SER A 55 -14.96 21.02 18.15
N ARG A 56 -15.36 21.58 16.99
CA ARG A 56 -15.63 20.85 15.73
C ARG A 56 -14.37 20.16 15.13
N TYR A 57 -13.31 19.98 15.92
CA TYR A 57 -12.08 19.34 15.47
C TYR A 57 -12.28 17.82 15.43
N GLU A 58 -12.61 17.32 14.24
CA GLU A 58 -12.73 15.90 13.96
C GLU A 58 -11.33 15.26 13.84
N TYR A 59 -10.78 14.83 14.98
CA TYR A 59 -9.61 13.94 15.03
C TYR A 59 -9.99 12.50 14.64
N THR A 60 -10.69 12.33 13.53
CA THR A 60 -11.28 11.05 13.08
C THR A 60 -10.66 10.54 11.79
N PHE A 61 -9.79 11.31 11.14
CA PHE A 61 -9.24 10.89 9.84
C PHE A 61 -8.32 9.65 10.00
N PRO A 62 -8.66 8.53 9.34
CA PRO A 62 -7.91 7.28 9.43
C PRO A 62 -6.56 7.41 8.71
N LYS A 63 -5.50 7.72 9.47
CA LYS A 63 -4.14 7.82 8.92
C LYS A 63 -3.56 6.44 8.65
N PHE A 64 -2.90 6.29 7.50
CA PHE A 64 -2.24 5.04 7.09
C PHE A 64 -1.28 4.51 8.15
N ARG A 65 -0.37 5.35 8.65
CA ARG A 65 0.58 5.00 9.72
C ARG A 65 -0.10 4.55 11.03
N LEU A 66 -1.25 5.13 11.36
CA LEU A 66 -2.04 4.75 12.54
C LEU A 66 -2.65 3.35 12.35
N ALA A 67 -3.23 3.07 11.19
CA ALA A 67 -3.77 1.75 10.86
C ALA A 67 -2.68 0.66 10.86
N GLN A 68 -1.47 0.98 10.36
CA GLN A 68 -0.33 0.06 10.42
C GLN A 68 0.10 -0.25 11.86
N TRP A 69 0.27 0.78 12.69
CA TRP A 69 0.58 0.58 14.11
C TRP A 69 -0.50 -0.26 14.82
N LYS A 70 -1.78 -0.05 14.52
CA LYS A 70 -2.86 -0.87 15.08
C LYS A 70 -2.76 -2.34 14.66
N GLY A 71 -2.35 -2.62 13.42
CA GLY A 71 -2.11 -3.98 12.95
C GLY A 71 -0.98 -4.65 13.74
N ALA A 72 0.13 -3.94 13.93
CA ALA A 72 1.24 -4.39 14.76
C ALA A 72 0.82 -4.65 16.21
N ALA A 73 0.06 -3.74 16.81
CA ALA A 73 -0.45 -3.87 18.17
C ALA A 73 -1.40 -5.06 18.31
N ALA A 74 -2.27 -5.32 17.32
CA ALA A 74 -3.16 -6.48 17.29
C ALA A 74 -2.39 -7.81 17.21
N ALA A 75 -1.25 -7.83 16.51
CA ALA A 75 -0.32 -8.97 16.49
C ALA A 75 0.45 -9.16 17.83
N GLY A 76 0.45 -8.16 18.72
CA GLY A 76 1.14 -8.19 20.01
C GLY A 76 2.45 -7.38 20.08
N MET A 77 2.79 -6.64 19.04
CA MET A 77 3.96 -5.76 19.02
C MET A 77 3.73 -4.49 19.86
N LYS A 78 4.69 -4.10 20.70
CA LYS A 78 4.51 -3.01 21.68
C LYS A 78 5.22 -1.71 21.31
N ASP A 79 6.53 -1.78 21.06
CA ASP A 79 7.41 -0.59 21.11
C ASP A 79 7.83 -0.06 19.74
N ARG A 80 7.50 -0.79 18.68
CA ARG A 80 7.78 -0.41 17.29
C ARG A 80 6.79 -1.08 16.35
N PHE A 81 6.77 -0.70 15.10
CA PHE A 81 6.11 -1.43 14.04
C PHE A 81 6.94 -1.30 12.76
N MET A 82 6.88 -2.31 11.91
CA MET A 82 7.43 -2.25 10.56
C MET A 82 6.47 -1.45 9.69
N SER A 83 6.95 -0.31 9.19
CA SER A 83 6.20 0.52 8.25
C SER A 83 6.28 -0.09 6.85
N ILE A 84 5.11 -0.35 6.26
CA ILE A 84 4.97 -0.78 4.87
C ILE A 84 4.75 0.43 3.96
N HIS A 85 5.25 0.33 2.74
CA HIS A 85 5.15 1.34 1.67
C HIS A 85 4.19 0.86 0.57
N HIS A 86 3.94 1.70 -0.46
CA HIS A 86 2.98 1.43 -1.54
C HIS A 86 3.53 0.43 -2.58
N HIS A 87 3.69 -0.83 -2.19
CA HIS A 87 4.12 -1.90 -3.09
C HIS A 87 3.36 -3.21 -2.80
N PRO A 88 3.35 -4.18 -3.73
CA PRO A 88 2.74 -5.49 -3.49
C PRO A 88 3.31 -6.17 -2.23
N HIS A 89 2.45 -6.86 -1.51
CA HIS A 89 2.82 -7.51 -0.25
C HIS A 89 2.63 -9.04 -0.31
N PRO A 90 3.70 -9.84 -0.14
CA PRO A 90 3.57 -11.28 -0.04
C PRO A 90 2.93 -11.65 1.31
N LEU A 91 1.87 -12.44 1.27
CA LEU A 91 1.10 -12.85 2.45
C LEU A 91 0.87 -14.36 2.46
N ARG A 92 0.63 -14.88 3.67
CA ARG A 92 0.20 -16.26 3.90
C ARG A 92 -1.22 -16.31 4.42
N ARG A 93 -2.04 -17.13 3.77
CA ARG A 93 -3.44 -17.34 4.16
C ARG A 93 -3.52 -17.96 5.56
N SER A 94 -2.70 -18.97 5.85
CA SER A 94 -2.70 -19.66 7.15
C SER A 94 -2.41 -18.71 8.32
N THR A 95 -1.51 -17.74 8.14
CA THR A 95 -1.16 -16.75 9.17
C THR A 95 -2.37 -15.92 9.63
N LEU A 96 -3.12 -15.37 8.68
CA LEU A 96 -4.32 -14.60 8.99
C LEU A 96 -5.47 -15.50 9.48
N ALA A 97 -5.65 -16.67 8.85
CA ALA A 97 -6.70 -17.61 9.23
C ALA A 97 -6.54 -18.08 10.68
N ALA A 98 -5.31 -18.46 11.09
CA ALA A 98 -5.02 -18.87 12.45
C ALA A 98 -5.27 -17.75 13.47
N PHE A 99 -4.87 -16.50 13.14
CA PHE A 99 -5.10 -15.36 14.02
C PHE A 99 -6.59 -15.05 14.21
N PHE A 100 -7.38 -15.05 13.13
CA PHE A 100 -8.81 -14.74 13.24
C PHE A 100 -9.64 -15.89 13.80
N ALA A 101 -9.19 -17.14 13.65
CA ALA A 101 -9.77 -18.28 14.37
C ALA A 101 -9.58 -18.16 15.89
N GLU A 102 -8.40 -17.69 16.33
CA GLU A 102 -8.10 -17.42 17.74
C GLU A 102 -8.83 -16.18 18.28
N LYS A 103 -9.06 -15.16 17.43
CA LYS A 103 -9.62 -13.86 17.81
C LYS A 103 -10.78 -13.42 16.91
N PRO A 104 -11.92 -14.14 16.92
CA PRO A 104 -13.05 -13.85 16.03
C PRO A 104 -13.62 -12.45 16.25
N ASP A 105 -13.64 -11.95 17.49
CA ASP A 105 -14.15 -10.61 17.81
C ASP A 105 -13.34 -9.49 17.14
N VAL A 106 -12.03 -9.71 16.93
CA VAL A 106 -11.18 -8.75 16.24
C VAL A 106 -11.59 -8.65 14.78
N LEU A 107 -11.91 -9.79 14.13
CA LEU A 107 -12.41 -9.81 12.77
C LEU A 107 -13.79 -9.14 12.67
N ASN A 108 -14.72 -9.53 13.54
CA ASN A 108 -16.09 -9.00 13.57
C ASN A 108 -16.08 -7.47 13.70
N LYS A 109 -15.25 -6.94 14.59
CA LYS A 109 -15.07 -5.50 14.72
C LYS A 109 -14.41 -4.88 13.49
N GLN A 110 -13.39 -5.50 12.92
CA GLN A 110 -12.69 -4.96 11.74
C GLN A 110 -13.64 -4.80 10.54
N VAL A 111 -14.58 -5.72 10.34
CA VAL A 111 -15.54 -5.72 9.22
C VAL A 111 -16.86 -5.01 9.51
N SER A 112 -17.10 -4.58 10.76
CA SER A 112 -18.37 -3.90 11.11
C SER A 112 -18.47 -2.47 10.59
N PHE A 113 -17.35 -1.89 10.14
CA PHE A 113 -17.30 -0.54 9.58
C PHE A 113 -17.58 -0.57 8.07
N ARG A 114 -18.52 0.26 7.60
CA ARG A 114 -18.87 0.36 6.17
C ARG A 114 -17.76 1.05 5.36
N TYR A 115 -17.14 2.08 5.92
CA TYR A 115 -16.07 2.87 5.29
C TYR A 115 -14.83 2.84 6.18
N ARG A 116 -13.72 3.37 5.64
CA ARG A 116 -12.46 3.45 6.36
C ARG A 116 -12.66 4.19 7.68
N ASP A 117 -12.43 3.48 8.77
CA ASP A 117 -12.60 4.02 10.12
C ASP A 117 -11.26 4.09 10.85
N ILE A 118 -11.10 5.10 11.70
CA ILE A 118 -9.89 5.27 12.52
C ILE A 118 -9.64 4.05 13.40
N GLU A 119 -10.69 3.31 13.81
CA GLU A 119 -10.64 2.10 14.62
C GLU A 119 -10.04 0.89 13.90
N GLN A 120 -10.12 0.83 12.57
CA GLN A 120 -9.59 -0.28 11.77
C GLN A 120 -8.06 -0.31 11.77
N PHE A 121 -7.51 -1.51 11.64
CA PHE A 121 -6.10 -1.73 11.38
C PHE A 121 -5.82 -2.02 9.90
N ASN A 122 -4.56 -1.92 9.48
CA ASN A 122 -4.13 -2.41 8.18
C ASN A 122 -3.84 -3.93 8.26
N THR A 123 -4.52 -4.73 7.42
CA THR A 123 -4.40 -6.19 7.43
C THR A 123 -3.02 -6.70 7.03
N VAL A 124 -2.35 -6.04 6.10
CA VAL A 124 -0.95 -6.36 5.72
C VAL A 124 -0.03 -6.12 6.92
N ALA A 125 -0.20 -4.99 7.61
CA ALA A 125 0.58 -4.71 8.81
C ALA A 125 0.34 -5.77 9.89
N LEU A 126 -0.90 -6.20 10.12
CA LEU A 126 -1.21 -7.32 11.01
C LEU A 126 -0.48 -8.59 10.58
N ALA A 127 -0.63 -9.01 9.32
CA ALA A 127 -0.01 -10.23 8.80
C ALA A 127 1.51 -10.21 8.96
N ASN A 128 2.18 -9.14 8.53
CA ASN A 128 3.63 -9.00 8.62
C ASN A 128 4.13 -9.11 10.06
N HIS A 129 3.41 -8.53 11.03
CA HIS A 129 3.82 -8.61 12.43
C HIS A 129 3.54 -9.98 13.05
N LEU A 130 2.51 -10.71 12.59
CA LEU A 130 2.32 -12.11 12.96
C LEU A 130 3.49 -12.97 12.46
N GLU A 131 3.93 -12.76 11.22
CA GLU A 131 5.10 -13.43 10.65
C GLU A 131 6.38 -13.17 11.45
N ILE A 132 6.63 -11.90 11.79
CA ILE A 132 7.79 -11.51 12.59
C ILE A 132 7.75 -12.16 13.98
N LEU A 133 6.61 -12.10 14.66
CA LEU A 133 6.51 -12.52 16.06
C LEU A 133 6.43 -14.05 16.22
N ARG A 134 5.60 -14.71 15.40
CA ARG A 134 5.30 -16.15 15.49
C ARG A 134 6.30 -17.00 14.70
N HIS A 135 6.74 -16.53 13.53
CA HIS A 135 7.56 -17.29 12.60
C HIS A 135 8.98 -16.75 12.45
N LYS A 136 9.34 -15.70 13.19
CA LYS A 136 10.68 -15.08 13.18
C LYS A 136 11.10 -14.61 11.79
N ALA A 137 10.13 -14.17 10.98
CA ALA A 137 10.41 -13.61 9.66
C ALA A 137 11.37 -12.42 9.77
N SER A 138 12.42 -12.44 8.96
CA SER A 138 13.39 -11.36 8.86
C SER A 138 12.79 -10.16 8.13
N VAL A 139 13.11 -8.96 8.59
CA VAL A 139 12.74 -7.71 7.94
C VAL A 139 13.96 -7.19 7.18
N ARG A 140 13.82 -7.06 5.86
CA ARG A 140 14.80 -6.44 4.98
C ARG A 140 14.49 -4.94 4.84
N PRO A 141 15.48 -4.10 4.45
CA PRO A 141 15.24 -2.69 4.16
C PRO A 141 14.09 -2.48 3.18
N ALA A 142 13.43 -1.33 3.26
CA ALA A 142 12.41 -0.94 2.29
C ALA A 142 12.93 -1.08 0.85
N ARG A 143 12.08 -1.53 -0.06
CA ARG A 143 12.42 -1.59 -1.49
C ARG A 143 12.31 -0.22 -2.10
N GLU A 144 13.15 0.01 -3.09
CA GLU A 144 12.95 1.10 -4.02
C GLU A 144 11.60 0.93 -4.72
N LEU A 145 10.93 2.05 -4.94
CA LEU A 145 9.62 2.16 -5.55
C LEU A 145 9.68 3.37 -6.48
N ALA A 146 9.37 3.16 -7.75
CA ALA A 146 9.12 4.26 -8.68
C ALA A 146 7.74 4.83 -8.36
N TYR A 147 7.69 5.88 -7.55
CA TYR A 147 6.48 6.37 -6.90
C TYR A 147 6.07 7.73 -7.44
N LEU A 148 5.19 7.70 -8.43
CA LEU A 148 4.64 8.89 -9.05
C LEU A 148 3.41 9.37 -8.27
N ASP A 149 3.57 10.44 -7.50
CA ASP A 149 2.53 11.00 -6.63
C ASP A 149 2.16 12.41 -7.08
N PHE A 150 0.88 12.68 -7.30
CA PHE A 150 0.40 13.97 -7.82
C PHE A 150 0.75 15.16 -6.90
N VAL A 151 1.05 14.94 -5.61
CA VAL A 151 1.52 16.04 -4.72
C VAL A 151 3.03 16.31 -4.83
N GLN A 152 3.81 15.43 -5.46
CA GLN A 152 5.27 15.49 -5.53
C GLN A 152 5.76 15.93 -6.92
N GLU A 153 5.23 17.05 -7.43
CA GLU A 153 5.52 17.58 -8.78
C GLU A 153 7.01 17.62 -9.13
N LYS A 154 7.86 18.01 -8.18
CA LYS A 154 9.31 18.10 -8.37
C LYS A 154 9.99 16.76 -8.69
N ARG A 155 9.34 15.63 -8.39
CA ARG A 155 9.84 14.28 -8.61
C ARG A 155 9.23 13.61 -9.84
N TRP A 156 8.21 14.19 -10.46
CA TRP A 156 7.47 13.55 -11.54
C TRP A 156 8.35 13.02 -12.68
N ALA A 157 9.30 13.84 -13.15
CA ALA A 157 10.21 13.44 -14.22
C ALA A 157 11.13 12.28 -13.81
N GLU A 158 11.68 12.32 -12.59
CA GLU A 158 12.54 11.27 -12.04
C GLU A 158 11.78 9.95 -11.88
N GLU A 159 10.58 10.00 -11.32
CA GLU A 159 9.77 8.81 -11.07
C GLU A 159 9.24 8.19 -12.36
N LEU A 160 8.85 9.01 -13.34
CA LEU A 160 8.44 8.53 -14.65
C LEU A 160 9.61 7.85 -15.39
N GLN A 161 10.81 8.43 -15.30
CA GLN A 161 12.03 7.80 -15.83
C GLN A 161 12.34 6.48 -15.12
N ALA A 162 12.16 6.39 -13.80
CA ALA A 162 12.37 5.15 -13.04
C ALA A 162 11.36 4.06 -13.42
N ILE A 163 10.11 4.43 -13.74
CA ILE A 163 9.10 3.53 -14.32
C ILE A 163 9.60 3.01 -15.68
N GLU A 164 9.90 3.92 -16.60
CA GLU A 164 10.35 3.58 -17.96
C GLU A 164 11.56 2.65 -17.93
N ALA A 165 12.62 3.03 -17.21
CA ALA A 165 13.87 2.28 -17.11
C ALA A 165 13.76 0.97 -16.33
N GLY A 166 12.70 0.78 -15.52
CA GLY A 166 12.60 -0.40 -14.65
C GLY A 166 13.60 -0.38 -13.50
N SER A 167 14.03 0.80 -13.06
CA SER A 167 15.08 0.96 -12.04
C SER A 167 14.65 0.47 -10.66
N ALA A 168 13.35 0.43 -10.39
CA ALA A 168 12.76 -0.12 -9.19
C ALA A 168 11.89 -1.35 -9.53
N PRO A 169 11.82 -2.37 -8.64
CA PRO A 169 11.02 -3.58 -8.85
C PRO A 169 9.52 -3.32 -8.96
N PHE A 170 9.06 -2.24 -8.33
CA PHE A 170 7.66 -1.85 -8.29
C PHE A 170 7.51 -0.40 -8.75
N GLY A 171 6.37 -0.12 -9.39
CA GLY A 171 5.94 1.22 -9.73
C GLY A 171 4.56 1.50 -9.14
N CYS A 172 4.26 2.77 -8.87
CA CYS A 172 2.97 3.20 -8.35
C CYS A 172 2.63 4.59 -8.87
N VAL A 173 1.37 4.78 -9.29
CA VAL A 173 0.84 6.07 -9.76
C VAL A 173 -0.32 6.46 -8.86
N GLN A 174 -0.06 7.29 -7.86
CA GLN A 174 -1.06 7.68 -6.88
C GLN A 174 -1.86 8.90 -7.36
N GLY A 175 -3.19 8.78 -7.33
CA GLY A 175 -4.11 9.88 -7.64
C GLY A 175 -4.00 10.31 -9.11
N PHE A 176 -3.95 9.33 -10.01
CA PHE A 176 -3.82 9.52 -11.46
C PHE A 176 -4.77 10.59 -12.01
N GLU A 177 -6.02 10.61 -11.54
CA GLU A 177 -7.06 11.54 -11.94
C GLU A 177 -6.77 13.01 -11.59
N ARG A 178 -5.78 13.26 -10.73
CA ARG A 178 -5.44 14.60 -10.22
C ARG A 178 -4.29 15.26 -10.97
N PHE A 179 -3.58 14.54 -11.82
CA PHE A 179 -2.57 15.12 -12.71
C PHE A 179 -3.25 15.93 -13.82
N ASP A 180 -2.54 16.93 -14.36
CA ASP A 180 -3.06 17.69 -15.49
C ASP A 180 -3.22 16.79 -16.74
N PRO A 181 -4.11 17.13 -17.69
CA PRO A 181 -4.37 16.28 -18.85
C PRO A 181 -3.13 15.92 -19.67
N ALA A 182 -2.19 16.87 -19.85
CA ALA A 182 -0.99 16.62 -20.65
C ALA A 182 -0.08 15.61 -19.97
N PHE A 183 0.12 15.75 -18.65
CA PHE A 183 0.93 14.80 -17.89
C PHE A 183 0.26 13.43 -17.76
N ARG A 184 -1.07 13.36 -17.65
CA ARG A 184 -1.80 12.07 -17.69
C ARG A 184 -1.58 11.32 -19.00
N ALA A 185 -1.65 12.01 -20.14
CA ALA A 185 -1.33 11.42 -21.43
C ALA A 185 0.12 10.89 -21.46
N GLN A 186 1.07 11.67 -20.92
CA GLN A 186 2.46 11.23 -20.81
C GLN A 186 2.60 9.95 -19.96
N ILE A 187 1.91 9.87 -18.82
CA ILE A 187 1.89 8.65 -17.98
C ILE A 187 1.34 7.45 -18.76
N HIS A 188 0.21 7.61 -19.45
CA HIS A 188 -0.38 6.55 -20.27
C HIS A 188 0.59 6.08 -21.34
N GLN A 189 1.20 6.99 -22.09
CA GLN A 189 2.18 6.65 -23.13
C GLN A 189 3.37 5.86 -22.56
N THR A 190 3.92 6.30 -21.43
CA THR A 190 5.01 5.58 -20.75
C THR A 190 4.56 4.18 -20.33
N LEU A 191 3.39 4.02 -19.73
CA LEU A 191 2.89 2.71 -19.27
C LEU A 191 2.55 1.78 -20.44
N ILE A 192 1.95 2.30 -21.52
CA ILE A 192 1.67 1.52 -22.74
C ILE A 192 2.98 1.00 -23.33
N ALA A 193 3.98 1.88 -23.51
CA ALA A 193 5.28 1.48 -24.05
C ALA A 193 5.99 0.48 -23.13
N LYS A 194 5.93 0.69 -21.82
CA LYS A 194 6.56 -0.17 -20.80
C LYS A 194 5.98 -1.58 -20.80
N PHE A 195 4.67 -1.70 -20.99
CA PHE A 195 3.94 -2.97 -20.90
C PHE A 195 3.44 -3.46 -22.26
N ASP A 196 4.03 -3.02 -23.37
CA ASP A 196 3.50 -3.30 -24.71
C ASP A 196 3.35 -4.80 -25.01
N ASP A 197 4.27 -5.62 -24.49
CA ASP A 197 4.32 -7.07 -24.67
C ASP A 197 3.27 -7.84 -23.85
N VAL A 198 2.73 -7.23 -22.78
CA VAL A 198 1.78 -7.87 -21.87
C VAL A 198 0.40 -7.20 -21.86
N LEU A 199 0.31 -5.94 -22.26
CA LEU A 199 -0.94 -5.17 -22.23
C LEU A 199 -1.83 -5.56 -23.42
N PRO A 200 -3.09 -5.99 -23.20
CA PRO A 200 -3.98 -6.35 -24.31
C PRO A 200 -4.21 -5.17 -25.26
N ASN A 201 -4.27 -5.43 -26.57
CA ASN A 201 -4.47 -4.39 -27.58
C ASN A 201 -5.72 -3.53 -27.30
N VAL A 202 -6.82 -4.13 -26.84
CA VAL A 202 -8.04 -3.39 -26.48
C VAL A 202 -7.81 -2.32 -25.39
N ILE A 203 -6.89 -2.58 -24.46
CA ILE A 203 -6.53 -1.61 -23.41
C ILE A 203 -5.60 -0.54 -23.99
N LYS A 204 -4.65 -0.93 -24.84
CA LYS A 204 -3.78 0.02 -25.56
C LYS A 204 -4.61 1.01 -26.37
N ASP A 205 -5.55 0.52 -27.17
CA ASP A 205 -6.45 1.34 -27.98
C ASP A 205 -7.33 2.25 -27.13
N TYR A 206 -7.88 1.76 -26.00
CA TYR A 206 -8.67 2.57 -25.08
C TYR A 206 -7.86 3.73 -24.49
N LEU A 207 -6.65 3.45 -23.99
CA LEU A 207 -5.80 4.44 -23.35
C LEU A 207 -5.24 5.47 -24.34
N SER A 208 -4.98 5.06 -25.59
CA SER A 208 -4.61 5.95 -26.68
C SER A 208 -5.80 6.77 -27.20
N GLY A 209 -7.04 6.27 -27.11
CA GLY A 209 -8.25 6.96 -27.57
C GLY A 209 -8.77 8.05 -26.62
N GLU A 210 -8.48 7.98 -25.31
CA GLU A 210 -8.78 9.07 -24.36
C GLU A 210 -8.01 10.37 -24.69
N GLU A 211 -6.92 10.27 -25.46
CA GLU A 211 -6.14 11.43 -25.94
C GLU A 211 -6.94 12.31 -26.92
N ASP A 212 -7.90 11.75 -27.66
CA ASP A 212 -8.69 12.47 -28.68
C ASP A 212 -9.96 13.12 -28.09
N GLY A 213 -10.63 12.43 -27.16
CA GLY A 213 -11.91 12.90 -26.58
C GLY A 213 -11.80 14.08 -25.59
N SER A 214 -10.58 14.42 -25.15
CA SER A 214 -10.33 15.54 -24.25
C SER A 214 -10.07 16.88 -24.98
N GLN A 215 -9.99 16.87 -26.32
CA GLN A 215 -9.92 18.09 -27.15
C GLN A 215 -11.30 18.63 -27.58
N GLU A 216 -12.38 17.84 -27.50
CA GLU A 216 -13.73 18.27 -27.93
C GLU A 216 -14.56 18.97 -26.84
N ALA A 217 -14.03 19.10 -25.61
CA ALA A 217 -14.74 19.71 -24.48
C ALA A 217 -14.10 21.04 -24.00
N ALA A 218 -13.65 21.88 -24.93
CA ALA A 218 -13.16 23.25 -24.67
C ALA A 218 -14.04 24.31 -25.36
#